data_AF-A0AB34R2L0-F1
#
_entry.id   AF-A0AB34R2L0-F1
#
_cell.length_a   1.000
_cell.length_b   1.000
_cell.length_c   1.000
_cell.angle_alpha   90.00
_cell.angle_beta   90.00
_cell.angle_gamma   90.00
#
_symmetry.space_group_name_H-M   'P 1'
#
loop_
_entity.id
_entity.type
_entity.pdbx_description
1 polymer ?
#
loop_
_entity_poly.entity_id
_entity_poly.type
_entity_poly.pdbx_seq_one_letter_code
_entity_poly.pdbx_strand_id
1 'polypeptide(L)'
;MKVIYKVSVILSVLFAGVGCQDITVGYLMTRNAKYTPDTLIVKAVLDPVTDARRIQFRIPWQSTAMEGVQGTSPVRYSIRGIGNEHAESLSQFRMYGKGIIELPYDHTVPVGRYVIDLRIENEGYMHDLDSVFTVIVK
;
A
#
# COMPACT_ATOMS: atom_id res chain seq x y z
N MET A 1 31.97 -8.21 56.62
CA MET A 1 31.98 -6.95 55.82
C MET A 1 32.44 -7.17 54.37
N LYS A 2 33.60 -7.80 54.11
CA LYS A 2 34.11 -8.04 52.73
C LYS A 2 33.20 -8.88 51.81
N VAL A 3 32.42 -9.82 52.36
CA VAL A 3 31.51 -10.70 51.58
C VAL A 3 30.26 -9.96 51.11
N ILE A 4 29.71 -9.08 51.95
CA ILE A 4 28.51 -8.28 51.64
C ILE A 4 28.79 -7.31 50.48
N TYR A 5 29.98 -6.68 50.48
CA TYR A 5 30.44 -5.83 49.39
C TYR A 5 30.57 -6.60 48.06
N LYS A 6 31.12 -7.83 48.08
CA LYS A 6 31.25 -8.66 46.88
C LYS A 6 29.90 -9.07 46.29
N VAL A 7 28.92 -9.43 47.14
CA VAL A 7 27.55 -9.78 46.70
C VAL A 7 26.83 -8.56 46.12
N SER A 8 27.01 -7.39 46.72
CA SER A 8 26.44 -6.12 46.24
C SER A 8 26.98 -5.75 44.85
N VAL A 9 28.29 -5.94 44.61
CA VAL A 9 28.94 -5.65 43.32
C VAL A 9 28.48 -6.60 42.22
N ILE A 10 28.30 -7.90 42.52
CA ILE A 10 27.83 -8.90 41.55
C ILE A 10 26.37 -8.63 41.13
N LEU A 11 25.50 -8.24 42.08
CA LEU A 11 24.09 -7.94 41.81
C LEU A 11 23.91 -6.67 40.95
N SER A 12 24.77 -5.66 41.13
CA SER A 12 24.75 -4.45 40.29
C SER A 12 25.22 -4.69 38.85
N VAL A 13 26.13 -5.64 38.62
CA VAL A 13 26.60 -5.99 37.26
C VAL A 13 25.55 -6.79 36.48
N LEU A 14 24.74 -7.60 37.18
CA LEU A 14 23.63 -8.36 36.57
C LEU A 14 22.46 -7.48 36.08
N PHE A 15 22.26 -6.29 36.67
CA PHE A 15 21.20 -5.36 36.26
C PHE A 15 21.59 -4.41 35.11
N ALA A 16 22.87 -4.33 34.74
CA ALA A 16 23.34 -3.45 33.68
C ALA A 16 23.06 -3.98 32.25
N GLY A 17 22.63 -5.24 32.11
CA GLY A 17 22.45 -5.91 30.81
C GLY A 17 21.08 -5.75 30.15
N VAL A 18 20.11 -5.06 30.77
CA VAL A 18 18.69 -5.06 30.30
C VAL A 18 18.32 -3.83 29.44
N GLY A 19 19.31 -3.02 29.05
CA GLY A 19 19.11 -1.73 28.39
C GLY A 19 19.21 -1.76 26.86
N CYS A 20 18.56 -2.69 26.17
CA CYS A 20 18.28 -2.55 24.74
C CYS A 20 16.76 -2.56 24.55
N GLN A 21 16.15 -1.39 24.74
CA GLN A 21 14.79 -1.16 24.25
C GLN A 21 14.94 -0.71 22.80
N ASP A 22 14.76 -1.66 21.89
CA ASP A 22 14.69 -1.37 20.47
C ASP A 22 13.46 -0.47 20.23
N ILE A 23 13.69 0.83 20.02
CA ILE A 23 12.63 1.79 19.73
C ILE A 23 12.36 1.77 18.25
N THR A 24 11.18 1.30 17.84
CA THR A 24 10.76 1.36 16.43
C THR A 24 10.64 2.82 16.00
N VAL A 25 11.54 3.26 15.12
CA VAL A 25 11.57 4.64 14.61
C VAL A 25 10.35 4.88 13.71
N GLY A 26 9.69 6.01 13.89
CA GLY A 26 8.60 6.47 13.02
C GLY A 26 7.21 6.00 13.43
N TYR A 27 6.24 6.27 12.56
CA TYR A 27 4.83 5.89 12.74
C TYR A 27 4.15 5.70 11.39
N LEU A 28 3.04 4.96 11.38
CA LEU A 28 2.13 4.83 10.25
C LEU A 28 0.69 4.80 10.75
N MET A 29 -0.17 5.66 10.18
CA MET A 29 -1.59 5.75 10.49
C MET A 29 -2.40 5.72 9.19
N THR A 30 -3.26 4.71 9.08
CA THR A 30 -4.09 4.44 7.89
C THR A 30 -5.60 4.47 8.20
N ARG A 31 -6.01 4.91 9.40
CA ARG A 31 -7.42 4.89 9.84
C ARG A 31 -8.36 5.68 8.92
N ASN A 32 -7.85 6.75 8.30
CA ASN A 32 -8.60 7.58 7.37
C ASN A 32 -8.19 7.34 5.91
N ALA A 33 -7.43 6.28 5.65
CA ALA A 33 -6.93 5.94 4.32
C ALA A 33 -8.11 5.62 3.40
N LYS A 34 -8.27 6.39 2.32
CA LYS A 34 -9.37 6.21 1.37
C LYS A 34 -9.04 6.78 -0.01
N TYR A 35 -9.83 6.37 -0.99
CA TYR A 35 -9.89 7.00 -2.30
C TYR A 35 -11.16 7.82 -2.45
N THR A 36 -11.05 8.96 -3.12
CA THR A 36 -12.19 9.79 -3.51
C THR A 36 -11.99 10.21 -4.98
N PRO A 37 -12.80 9.72 -5.94
CA PRO A 37 -13.76 8.62 -5.81
C PRO A 37 -13.04 7.28 -5.52
N ASP A 38 -13.77 6.30 -5.00
CA ASP A 38 -13.28 4.94 -4.69
C ASP A 38 -13.39 3.97 -5.88
N THR A 39 -13.82 4.47 -7.03
CA THR A 39 -14.14 3.67 -8.22
C THR A 39 -13.55 4.30 -9.47
N LEU A 40 -12.95 3.47 -10.33
CA LEU A 40 -12.48 3.82 -11.67
C LEU A 40 -13.23 3.00 -12.71
N ILE A 41 -13.76 3.67 -13.74
CA ILE A 41 -14.40 3.02 -14.88
C ILE A 41 -13.40 2.96 -16.03
N VAL A 42 -13.14 1.75 -16.51
CA VAL A 42 -12.23 1.43 -17.61
C VAL A 42 -13.05 0.88 -18.77
N LYS A 43 -12.77 1.34 -19.98
CA LYS A 43 -13.36 0.77 -21.19
C LYS A 43 -12.47 -0.35 -21.73
N ALA A 44 -13.03 -1.55 -21.89
CA ALA A 44 -12.34 -2.68 -22.54
C ALA A 44 -12.17 -2.44 -24.05
N VAL A 45 -13.16 -1.80 -24.67
CA VAL A 45 -13.14 -1.45 -26.09
C VAL A 45 -13.25 0.07 -26.22
N LEU A 46 -12.24 0.67 -26.84
CA LEU A 46 -12.20 2.12 -27.07
C LEU A 46 -12.91 2.48 -28.36
N ASP A 47 -13.66 3.57 -28.33
CA ASP A 47 -14.32 4.12 -29.50
C ASP A 47 -13.36 5.07 -30.23
N PRO A 48 -13.12 4.89 -31.55
CA PRO A 48 -12.14 5.68 -32.29
C PRO A 48 -12.40 7.18 -32.32
N VAL A 49 -13.65 7.61 -32.10
CA VAL A 49 -14.07 9.01 -32.18
C VAL A 49 -14.02 9.66 -30.80
N THR A 50 -14.69 9.05 -29.82
CA THR A 50 -14.80 9.60 -28.45
C THR A 50 -13.54 9.39 -27.62
N ASP A 51 -12.78 8.31 -27.86
CA ASP A 51 -11.55 8.00 -27.16
C ASP A 51 -10.29 8.31 -28.00
N ALA A 52 -10.44 9.04 -29.12
CA ALA A 52 -9.38 9.37 -30.07
C ALA A 52 -8.09 9.87 -29.40
N ARG A 53 -8.22 10.77 -28.41
CA ARG A 53 -7.07 11.32 -27.66
C ARG A 53 -6.36 10.24 -26.85
N ARG A 54 -7.11 9.36 -26.19
CA ARG A 54 -6.53 8.26 -25.40
C ARG A 54 -5.82 7.27 -26.31
N ILE A 55 -6.39 6.97 -27.47
CA ILE A 55 -5.78 6.11 -28.49
C ILE A 55 -4.48 6.74 -29.02
N GLN A 56 -4.52 8.00 -29.43
CA GLN A 56 -3.39 8.72 -30.01
C GLN A 56 -2.20 8.80 -29.05
N PHE A 57 -2.44 9.11 -27.77
CA PHE A 57 -1.38 9.31 -26.78
C PHE A 57 -1.16 8.11 -25.85
N ARG A 58 -1.84 6.98 -26.10
CA ARG A 58 -1.79 5.75 -25.29
C ARG A 58 -1.96 6.05 -23.79
N ILE A 59 -2.98 6.84 -23.46
CA ILE A 59 -3.19 7.36 -22.09
C ILE A 59 -3.67 6.21 -21.18
N PRO A 60 -2.95 5.88 -20.10
CA PRO A 60 -3.38 4.84 -19.17
C PRO A 60 -4.61 5.27 -18.37
N TRP A 61 -5.22 4.30 -17.70
CA TRP A 61 -6.29 4.54 -16.73
C TRP A 61 -5.68 4.68 -15.35
N GLN A 62 -6.04 5.74 -14.63
CA GLN A 62 -5.45 6.05 -13.33
C GLN A 62 -6.52 6.43 -12.31
N SER A 63 -6.34 6.00 -11.07
CA SER A 63 -7.11 6.49 -9.92
C SER A 63 -6.63 7.86 -9.47
N THR A 64 -7.33 8.46 -8.51
CA THR A 64 -6.76 9.54 -7.69
C THR A 64 -5.71 8.97 -6.73
N ALA A 65 -4.90 9.86 -6.15
CA ALA A 65 -3.97 9.47 -5.09
C ALA A 65 -4.73 9.10 -3.81
N MET A 66 -4.16 8.20 -3.01
CA MET A 66 -4.75 7.85 -1.72
C MET A 66 -4.64 9.02 -0.73
N GLU A 67 -5.75 9.28 -0.04
CA GLU A 67 -5.88 10.31 0.98
C GLU A 67 -5.85 9.70 2.38
N GLY A 68 -5.54 10.50 3.40
CA GLY A 68 -5.70 10.10 4.81
C GLY A 68 -4.63 9.15 5.38
N VAL A 69 -3.56 8.86 4.63
CA VAL A 69 -2.37 8.17 5.14
C VAL A 69 -1.39 9.17 5.73
N GLN A 70 -0.97 8.93 6.96
CA GLN A 70 0.04 9.72 7.66
C GLN A 70 1.14 8.77 8.15
N GLY A 71 2.40 9.12 7.90
CA GLY A 71 3.52 8.31 8.38
C GLY A 71 4.85 8.94 8.08
N THR A 72 5.88 8.44 8.74
CA THR A 72 7.26 8.85 8.50
C THR A 72 7.71 8.39 7.11
N SER A 73 8.28 9.30 6.33
CA SER A 73 8.81 8.99 5.00
C SER A 73 10.03 8.06 5.06
N PRO A 74 10.22 7.16 4.08
CA PRO A 74 9.35 6.93 2.92
C PRO A 74 8.18 5.99 3.24
N VAL A 75 6.97 6.38 2.83
CA VAL A 75 5.80 5.49 2.84
C VAL A 75 5.68 4.80 1.48
N ARG A 76 5.61 3.47 1.49
CA ARG A 76 5.46 2.63 0.30
C ARG A 76 4.04 2.09 0.20
N TYR A 77 3.54 2.03 -1.02
CA TYR A 77 2.23 1.50 -1.36
C TYR A 77 2.43 0.36 -2.34
N SER A 78 1.74 -0.77 -2.11
CA SER A 78 1.73 -1.89 -3.04
C SER A 78 0.34 -2.52 -3.12
N ILE A 79 0.04 -3.14 -4.26
CA ILE A 79 -1.19 -3.89 -4.42
C ILE A 79 -0.97 -5.28 -3.84
N ARG A 80 -1.73 -5.61 -2.80
CA ARG A 80 -1.65 -6.91 -2.10
C ARG A 80 -2.40 -7.98 -2.87
N GLY A 81 -3.55 -7.64 -3.45
CA GLY A 81 -4.41 -8.59 -4.13
C GLY A 81 -5.62 -7.95 -4.77
N ILE A 82 -6.40 -8.80 -5.44
CA ILE A 82 -7.73 -8.46 -5.96
C ILE A 82 -8.70 -9.48 -5.37
N GLY A 83 -9.77 -9.03 -4.73
CA GLY A 83 -10.68 -9.84 -3.93
C GLY A 83 -11.59 -10.83 -4.68
N ASN A 84 -11.38 -11.08 -5.98
CA ASN A 84 -12.26 -11.89 -6.84
C ASN A 84 -11.49 -13.01 -7.57
N GLU A 85 -12.20 -13.85 -8.34
CA GLU A 85 -11.67 -14.95 -9.18
C GLU A 85 -10.66 -14.51 -10.26
N HIS A 86 -10.32 -13.23 -10.33
CA HIS A 86 -9.47 -12.64 -11.35
C HIS A 86 -8.04 -12.32 -10.87
N ALA A 87 -7.49 -13.16 -9.99
CA ALA A 87 -6.14 -12.96 -9.46
C ALA A 87 -5.07 -12.88 -10.56
N GLU A 88 -5.31 -13.48 -11.72
CA GLU A 88 -4.43 -13.40 -12.90
C GLU A 88 -4.29 -11.96 -13.44
N SER A 89 -5.33 -11.14 -13.29
CA SER A 89 -5.33 -9.75 -13.77
C SER A 89 -4.50 -8.82 -12.88
N LEU A 90 -4.16 -9.24 -11.65
CA LEU A 90 -3.37 -8.46 -10.70
C LEU A 90 -2.04 -7.97 -11.31
N SER A 91 -1.39 -8.81 -12.11
CA SER A 91 -0.08 -8.53 -12.73
C SER A 91 -0.08 -7.33 -13.68
N GLN A 92 -1.24 -6.91 -14.19
CA GLN A 92 -1.37 -5.78 -15.09
C GLN A 92 -1.58 -4.45 -14.36
N PHE A 93 -2.02 -4.48 -13.09
CA PHE A 93 -2.18 -3.27 -12.30
C PHE A 93 -0.83 -2.82 -11.75
N ARG A 94 -0.57 -1.53 -11.87
CA ARG A 94 0.64 -0.88 -11.38
C ARG A 94 0.28 0.12 -10.31
N MET A 95 1.25 0.41 -9.45
CA MET A 95 1.10 1.42 -8.41
C MET A 95 2.19 2.47 -8.54
N TYR A 96 1.78 3.75 -8.50
CA TYR A 96 2.65 4.90 -8.65
C TYR A 96 2.48 5.89 -7.50
N GLY A 97 3.61 6.48 -7.07
CA GLY A 97 3.62 7.57 -6.09
C GLY A 97 2.80 7.27 -4.83
N LYS A 98 1.89 8.19 -4.50
CA LYS A 98 1.04 8.14 -3.30
C LYS A 98 -0.17 7.20 -3.48
N GLY A 99 0.11 5.95 -3.84
CA GLY A 99 -0.90 4.91 -4.02
C GLY A 99 -1.81 5.13 -5.24
N ILE A 100 -1.34 5.77 -6.32
CA ILE A 100 -2.13 5.85 -7.55
C ILE A 100 -2.13 4.47 -8.19
N ILE A 101 -3.32 3.91 -8.42
CA ILE A 101 -3.51 2.67 -9.15
C ILE A 101 -3.59 3.00 -10.63
N GLU A 102 -2.78 2.33 -11.43
CA GLU A 102 -2.72 2.50 -12.86
C GLU A 102 -2.97 1.17 -13.59
N LEU A 103 -3.78 1.24 -14.64
CA LEU A 103 -3.92 0.19 -15.63
C LEU A 103 -3.43 0.71 -16.99
N PRO A 104 -2.46 0.06 -17.65
CA PRO A 104 -1.93 0.47 -18.95
C PRO A 104 -3.03 0.62 -20.00
N TYR A 105 -2.81 1.45 -21.01
CA TYR A 105 -3.74 1.66 -22.12
C TYR A 105 -4.08 0.38 -22.88
N ASP A 106 -3.08 -0.49 -23.09
CA ASP A 106 -3.14 -1.74 -23.84
C ASP A 106 -3.38 -2.97 -22.95
N HIS A 107 -4.08 -2.78 -21.83
CA HIS A 107 -4.44 -3.87 -20.94
C HIS A 107 -5.29 -4.94 -21.63
N THR A 108 -5.17 -6.17 -21.15
CA THR A 108 -6.02 -7.31 -21.57
C THR A 108 -6.96 -7.79 -20.47
N VAL A 109 -7.07 -7.00 -19.40
CA VAL A 109 -7.98 -7.27 -18.28
C VAL A 109 -9.42 -7.43 -18.80
N PRO A 110 -10.08 -8.58 -18.56
CA PRO A 110 -11.45 -8.82 -19.00
C PRO A 110 -12.47 -7.83 -18.45
N VAL A 111 -13.66 -7.80 -19.07
CA VAL A 111 -14.82 -7.10 -18.53
C VAL A 111 -15.18 -7.72 -17.18
N GLY A 112 -15.35 -6.88 -16.17
CA GLY A 112 -15.57 -7.36 -14.81
C GLY A 112 -15.41 -6.28 -13.75
N ARG A 113 -15.60 -6.70 -12.49
CA ARG A 113 -15.43 -5.88 -11.30
C ARG A 113 -14.19 -6.38 -10.54
N TYR A 114 -13.25 -5.49 -10.30
CA TYR A 114 -11.98 -5.78 -9.64
C TYR A 114 -11.89 -4.95 -8.36
N VAL A 115 -11.95 -5.62 -7.21
CA VAL A 115 -11.85 -4.98 -5.90
C VAL A 115 -10.43 -5.13 -5.40
N ILE A 116 -9.73 -4.02 -5.20
CA ILE A 116 -8.28 -3.98 -4.97
C ILE A 116 -8.00 -3.88 -3.48
N ASP A 117 -7.12 -4.75 -3.00
CA ASP A 117 -6.55 -4.73 -1.66
C ASP A 117 -5.14 -4.13 -1.71
N LEU A 118 -4.82 -3.29 -0.73
CA LEU A 118 -3.54 -2.59 -0.68
C LEU A 118 -2.76 -2.91 0.59
N ARG A 119 -1.44 -2.82 0.46
CA ARG A 119 -0.50 -2.82 1.57
C ARG A 119 0.22 -1.48 1.60
N ILE A 120 0.23 -0.87 2.78
CA ILE A 120 0.93 0.37 3.06
C ILE A 120 1.96 0.08 4.13
N GLU A 121 3.21 0.47 3.89
CA GLU A 121 4.31 0.19 4.79
C GLU A 121 5.28 1.36 4.89
N ASN A 122 5.94 1.47 6.03
CA ASN A 122 7.14 2.25 6.21
C ASN A 122 8.06 1.52 7.21
N GLU A 123 9.15 2.17 7.64
CA GLU A 123 10.11 1.55 8.53
C GLU A 123 9.45 1.04 9.82
N GLY A 124 9.41 -0.29 9.98
CA GLY A 124 8.86 -0.95 11.17
C GLY A 124 7.33 -1.10 11.21
N TYR A 125 6.57 -0.56 10.25
CA TYR A 125 5.11 -0.67 10.23
C TYR A 125 4.56 -1.12 8.88
N MET A 126 3.50 -1.92 8.95
CA MET A 126 2.77 -2.44 7.79
C MET A 126 1.28 -2.52 8.13
N HIS A 127 0.45 -2.01 7.23
CA HIS A 127 -1.00 -2.12 7.30
C HIS A 127 -1.57 -2.62 5.98
N ASP A 128 -2.33 -3.71 6.07
CA ASP A 128 -3.13 -4.23 4.97
C ASP A 128 -4.53 -3.60 5.03
N LEU A 129 -4.99 -3.10 3.90
CA LEU A 129 -6.30 -2.52 3.72
C LEU A 129 -7.05 -3.29 2.64
N ASP A 130 -8.16 -3.88 3.02
CA ASP A 130 -8.97 -4.71 2.13
C ASP A 130 -10.06 -3.88 1.45
N SER A 131 -10.34 -4.22 0.19
CA SER A 131 -11.45 -3.66 -0.59
C SER A 131 -11.49 -2.13 -0.66
N VAL A 132 -10.32 -1.50 -0.82
CA VAL A 132 -10.18 -0.03 -0.76
C VAL A 132 -10.49 0.69 -2.06
N PHE A 133 -10.41 0.00 -3.20
CA PHE A 133 -10.67 0.61 -4.51
C PHE A 133 -11.32 -0.37 -5.46
N THR A 134 -12.25 0.11 -6.28
CA THR A 134 -12.92 -0.71 -7.30
C THR A 134 -12.55 -0.24 -8.70
N VAL A 135 -12.09 -1.17 -9.55
CA VAL A 135 -11.99 -0.95 -11.00
C VAL A 135 -13.12 -1.71 -11.68
N ILE A 136 -13.90 -1.01 -12.50
CA ILE A 136 -14.97 -1.61 -13.31
C ILE A 136 -14.53 -1.53 -14.77
N VAL A 137 -14.27 -2.68 -15.37
CA VAL A 137 -13.96 -2.81 -16.80
C VAL A 137 -15.25 -3.14 -17.53
N LYS A 138 -15.62 -2.36 -18.54
CA LYS A 138 -16.85 -2.56 -19.34
C LYS A 138 -16.68 -2.19 -20.81
#